data_AF-A0AA36I7V9-F1
#
_entry.id   AF-A0AA36I7V9-F1
#
_cell.length_a   1.000
_cell.length_b   1.000
_cell.length_c   1.000
_cell.angle_alpha   90.00
_cell.angle_beta   90.00
_cell.angle_gamma   90.00
#
_symmetry.space_group_name_H-M   'P 1'
#
loop_
_entity.id
_entity.type
_entity.pdbx_description
1 polymer ?
#
loop_
_entity_poly.entity_id
_entity_poly.type
_entity_poly.pdbx_seq_one_letter_code
_entity_poly.pdbx_strand_id
1 'polypeptide(L)'
;MGGAFGRDDLSVLGNGGVIVMQSPKVCLLAKPAPPDADAQKFDCLAMLSDAQWQDFIGKLEKIVNRFWSETWQLIGFPVLLLAVVLAVLTIVDELFSFAMVPVFFLAAVSSLGARAFIVAQNSSLDAQIEAWCRELTMSTGGMVNVQYRTRYTGFCNLKIARTTRMLAFMPGVAVGVPAAPTTVFQSPSRPVAQWPLVFPVARERVFLRRVGWARSRWFTHSGALPKLDYILGL
;
A
#
# COMPACT_ATOMS: atom_id res chain seq x y z
N MET A 1 -8.42 6.78 -14.93
CA MET A 1 -7.83 8.11 -14.76
C MET A 1 -6.58 7.98 -13.89
N GLY A 2 -5.39 7.98 -14.48
CA GLY A 2 -4.14 7.95 -13.72
C GLY A 2 -3.67 9.38 -13.47
N GLY A 3 -3.74 9.84 -12.23
CA GLY A 3 -3.22 11.15 -11.85
C GLY A 3 -1.72 11.19 -12.15
N ALA A 4 -1.28 12.15 -12.95
CA ALA A 4 0.14 12.44 -13.10
C ALA A 4 0.74 12.64 -11.71
N PHE A 5 1.90 12.03 -11.45
CA PHE A 5 2.71 12.33 -10.28
C PHE A 5 2.98 13.83 -10.30
N GLY A 6 2.22 14.59 -9.52
CA GLY A 6 2.47 16.00 -9.32
C GLY A 6 3.87 16.12 -8.75
N ARG A 7 4.67 17.02 -9.32
CA ARG A 7 5.97 17.43 -8.75
C ARG A 7 5.83 17.85 -7.27
N ASP A 8 4.60 18.17 -6.89
CA ASP A 8 4.14 18.60 -5.57
C ASP A 8 4.26 17.50 -4.50
N ASP A 9 4.16 16.21 -4.82
CA ASP A 9 4.25 15.13 -3.80
C ASP A 9 5.66 14.95 -3.24
N LEU A 10 6.68 15.32 -4.03
CA LEU A 10 8.09 15.35 -3.63
C LEU A 10 8.49 16.69 -3.01
N SER A 11 7.61 17.70 -3.09
CA SER A 11 7.89 18.98 -2.47
C SER A 11 7.72 18.85 -0.95
N VAL A 12 8.77 19.24 -0.24
CA VAL A 12 8.76 19.43 1.21
C VAL A 12 8.91 20.92 1.43
N LEU A 13 8.06 21.50 2.29
CA LEU A 13 8.11 22.93 2.58
C LEU A 13 9.36 23.22 3.43
N GLY A 14 10.14 24.23 3.05
CA GLY A 14 11.28 24.76 3.82
C GLY A 14 12.56 23.90 3.75
N ASN A 15 13.37 23.97 4.81
CA ASN A 15 14.64 23.21 4.98
C ASN A 15 14.41 21.73 5.32
N GLY A 16 13.32 21.14 4.82
CA GLY A 16 12.99 19.75 5.04
C GLY A 16 13.79 18.80 4.14
N GLY A 17 13.79 17.52 4.50
CA GLY A 17 14.47 16.46 3.76
C GLY A 17 13.50 15.38 3.30
N VAL A 18 13.84 14.67 2.22
CA VAL A 18 13.11 13.45 1.80
C VAL A 18 14.09 12.30 1.70
N ILE A 19 13.73 11.18 2.32
CA ILE A 19 14.38 9.89 2.06
C ILE A 19 13.46 9.08 1.16
N VAL A 20 13.92 8.80 -0.06
CA VAL A 20 13.18 8.00 -1.04
C VAL A 20 13.65 6.55 -0.92
N MET A 21 12.84 5.69 -0.29
CA MET A 21 13.12 4.25 -0.20
C MET A 21 12.71 3.52 -1.50
N GLN A 22 11.67 4.03 -2.16
CA GLN A 22 11.22 3.49 -3.42
C GLN A 22 10.77 4.62 -4.36
N SER A 23 11.47 4.70 -5.48
CA SER A 23 11.22 5.71 -6.51
C SER A 23 9.87 5.45 -7.21
N PRO A 24 9.10 6.51 -7.55
CA PRO A 24 7.86 6.38 -8.32
C PRO A 24 8.06 5.74 -9.70
N LYS A 25 9.29 5.75 -10.19
CA LYS A 25 9.64 5.21 -11.52
C LYS A 25 9.83 3.70 -11.50
N VAL A 26 10.01 3.10 -10.33
CA VAL A 26 10.39 1.69 -10.17
C VAL A 26 9.20 0.91 -9.64
N CYS A 27 8.83 -0.15 -10.37
CA CYS A 27 7.80 -1.08 -9.94
C CYS A 27 8.17 -1.87 -8.69
N LEU A 28 7.17 -2.31 -7.93
CA LEU A 28 7.28 -3.25 -6.78
C LEU A 28 7.93 -4.61 -7.08
N LEU A 29 8.41 -4.82 -8.30
CA LEU A 29 9.25 -5.97 -8.63
C LEU A 29 10.45 -6.01 -7.69
N ALA A 30 11.09 -4.86 -7.48
CA ALA A 30 12.20 -4.73 -6.56
C ALA A 30 11.71 -4.42 -5.13
N LYS A 31 12.35 -5.07 -4.17
CA LYS A 31 12.29 -4.68 -2.76
C LYS A 31 12.73 -3.21 -2.63
N PRO A 32 12.13 -2.40 -1.74
CA PRO A 32 12.61 -1.04 -1.48
C PRO A 32 14.08 -1.08 -1.08
N ALA A 33 14.85 -0.10 -1.54
CA ALA A 33 16.24 0.01 -1.12
C ALA A 33 16.26 0.47 0.34
N PRO A 34 17.11 -0.12 1.19
CA PRO A 34 17.35 0.46 2.50
C PRO A 34 17.90 1.88 2.31
N PRO A 35 17.60 2.82 3.23
CA PRO A 35 18.32 4.07 3.26
C PRO A 35 19.82 3.77 3.42
N ASP A 36 20.66 4.49 2.69
CA ASP A 36 22.12 4.35 2.83
C ASP A 36 22.49 4.53 4.32
N ALA A 37 23.33 3.64 4.85
CA ALA A 37 23.79 3.76 6.24
C ALA A 37 24.51 5.09 6.49
N ASP A 38 25.12 5.63 5.44
CA ASP A 38 25.79 6.93 5.39
C ASP A 38 24.85 8.08 5.02
N ALA A 39 23.53 7.86 5.02
CA ALA A 39 22.55 8.91 4.74
C ALA A 39 22.79 10.07 5.70
N GLN A 40 23.31 11.17 5.15
CA GLN A 40 23.62 12.36 5.92
C GLN A 40 22.36 12.85 6.62
N LYS A 41 22.46 12.95 7.95
CA LYS A 41 21.40 13.50 8.79
C LYS A 41 21.09 14.93 8.33
N PHE A 42 19.83 15.21 8.07
CA PHE A 42 19.40 16.53 7.63
C PHE A 42 19.59 17.57 8.75
N ASP A 43 19.90 18.82 8.38
CA ASP A 43 20.11 19.90 9.36
C ASP A 43 18.86 20.15 10.24
N CYS A 44 17.66 19.96 9.68
CA CYS A 44 16.41 20.06 10.45
C CYS A 44 16.27 18.98 11.53
N LEU A 45 17.08 17.93 11.48
CA LEU A 45 17.17 16.86 12.48
C LEU A 45 18.32 17.06 13.47
N ALA A 46 19.02 18.21 13.47
CA ALA A 46 20.15 18.47 14.36
C ALA A 46 19.82 18.26 15.86
N MET A 47 18.54 18.40 16.24
CA MET A 47 18.04 18.15 17.59
C MET A 47 18.02 16.67 18.01
N LEU A 48 17.93 15.72 17.06
CA LEU A 48 18.06 14.31 17.37
C LEU A 48 19.52 14.03 17.75
N SER A 49 19.77 13.19 18.73
CA SER A 49 21.14 12.68 18.92
C SER A 49 21.51 11.74 17.76
N ASP A 50 22.80 11.62 17.46
CA ASP A 50 23.25 10.71 16.39
C ASP A 50 22.92 9.24 16.73
N ALA A 51 22.91 8.89 18.02
CA ALA A 51 22.45 7.59 18.49
C ALA A 51 20.96 7.34 18.19
N GLN A 52 20.09 8.33 18.40
CA GLN A 52 18.66 8.22 18.06
C GLN A 52 18.45 8.12 16.54
N TRP A 53 19.22 8.88 15.77
CA TRP A 53 19.17 8.81 14.31
C TRP A 53 19.59 7.44 13.80
N GLN A 54 20.70 6.90 14.29
CA GLN A 54 21.20 5.58 13.90
C GLN A 54 20.25 4.45 14.34
N ASP A 55 19.63 4.54 15.53
CA ASP A 55 18.59 3.58 15.94
C ASP A 55 17.36 3.64 15.02
N PHE A 56 16.92 4.83 14.64
CA PHE A 56 15.81 5.01 13.71
C PHE A 56 16.14 4.42 12.32
N ILE A 57 17.30 4.74 11.74
CA ILE A 57 17.74 4.21 10.46
C ILE A 57 17.91 2.69 10.52
N GLY A 58 18.50 2.15 11.59
CA GLY A 58 18.65 0.69 11.76
C GLY A 58 17.31 -0.04 11.90
N LYS A 59 16.31 0.55 12.56
CA LYS A 59 14.94 0.00 12.62
C LYS A 59 14.28 0.03 11.24
N LEU A 60 14.43 1.15 10.53
CA LEU A 60 13.89 1.33 9.19
C LEU A 60 14.50 0.33 8.22
N GLU A 61 15.82 0.15 8.22
CA GLU A 61 16.53 -0.85 7.44
C GLU A 61 16.02 -2.26 7.73
N LYS A 62 15.84 -2.63 9.00
CA LYS A 62 15.29 -3.94 9.39
C LYS A 62 13.89 -4.17 8.83
N ILE A 63 13.01 -3.16 8.84
CA ILE A 63 11.67 -3.28 8.24
C ILE A 63 11.73 -3.32 6.72
N VAL A 64 12.50 -2.42 6.10
CA VAL A 64 12.71 -2.42 4.65
C VAL A 64 13.20 -3.80 4.21
N ASN A 65 14.05 -4.43 5.03
CA ASN A 65 14.55 -5.77 4.78
C ASN A 65 13.52 -6.90 4.90
N ARG A 66 12.37 -6.66 5.52
CA ARG A 66 11.24 -7.61 5.63
C ARG A 66 10.22 -7.46 4.50
N PHE A 67 10.32 -6.45 3.65
CA PHE A 67 9.41 -6.32 2.50
C PHE A 67 9.53 -7.52 1.56
N TRP A 68 8.38 -7.99 1.13
CA TRP A 68 8.27 -9.07 0.15
C TRP A 68 8.41 -8.51 -1.26
N SER A 69 9.31 -9.11 -2.04
CA SER A 69 9.46 -8.80 -3.47
C SER A 69 8.42 -9.56 -4.30
N GLU A 70 7.78 -8.87 -5.24
CA GLU A 70 6.88 -9.53 -6.20
C GLU A 70 7.63 -10.32 -7.29
N THR A 71 8.95 -10.12 -7.42
CA THR A 71 9.80 -10.80 -8.43
C THR A 71 9.66 -12.33 -8.37
N TRP A 72 9.58 -12.91 -7.17
CA TRP A 72 9.44 -14.37 -7.04
C TRP A 72 8.11 -14.88 -7.59
N GLN A 73 7.03 -14.11 -7.46
CA GLN A 73 5.74 -14.48 -8.04
C GLN A 73 5.69 -14.23 -9.55
N LEU A 74 6.40 -13.22 -10.05
CA LEU A 74 6.40 -12.91 -11.48
C LEU A 74 7.25 -13.89 -12.29
N ILE A 75 8.42 -14.29 -11.77
CA ILE A 75 9.38 -15.13 -12.48
C ILE A 75 9.36 -16.56 -11.95
N GLY A 76 9.41 -16.73 -10.62
CA GLY A 76 9.49 -18.05 -9.99
C GLY A 76 8.22 -18.88 -10.20
N PHE A 77 7.04 -18.26 -10.10
CA PHE A 77 5.78 -19.00 -10.24
C PHE A 77 5.54 -19.56 -11.65
N PRO A 78 5.71 -18.81 -12.76
CA PRO A 78 5.59 -19.39 -14.10
C PRO A 78 6.61 -20.49 -14.39
N VAL A 79 7.85 -20.35 -13.90
CA VAL A 79 8.89 -21.38 -14.06
C VAL A 79 8.52 -22.66 -13.31
N LEU A 80 8.06 -22.53 -12.07
CA LEU A 80 7.58 -23.67 -11.27
C LEU A 80 6.35 -24.33 -11.91
N LEU A 81 5.39 -23.52 -12.38
CA LEU A 81 4.20 -24.03 -13.07
C LEU A 81 4.58 -24.80 -14.34
N LEU A 82 5.50 -24.26 -15.15
CA LEU A 82 5.97 -24.92 -16.35
C LEU A 82 6.65 -26.26 -16.01
N ALA A 83 7.47 -26.31 -14.96
CA ALA A 83 8.11 -27.54 -14.50
C ALA A 83 7.08 -28.59 -14.05
N VAL A 84 6.03 -28.17 -13.33
CA VAL A 84 4.92 -29.06 -12.94
C VAL A 84 4.16 -29.58 -14.15
N VAL A 85 3.83 -28.71 -15.11
CA VAL A 85 3.17 -29.12 -16.35
C VAL A 85 4.01 -30.15 -17.10
N LEU A 86 5.30 -29.86 -17.34
CA LEU A 86 6.21 -30.78 -18.03
C LEU A 86 6.31 -32.14 -17.31
N ALA A 87 6.41 -32.15 -15.98
CA ALA A 87 6.42 -33.39 -15.20
C ALA A 87 5.12 -34.19 -15.36
N VAL A 88 3.96 -33.54 -15.33
CA VAL A 88 2.66 -34.20 -15.56
C VAL A 88 2.58 -34.77 -16.97
N LEU A 89 3.08 -34.05 -17.98
CA LEU A 89 3.10 -34.52 -19.37
C LEU A 89 3.91 -35.81 -19.55
N THR A 90 5.01 -35.98 -18.79
CA THR A 90 5.81 -37.22 -18.87
C THR A 90 5.15 -38.45 -18.26
N ILE A 91 4.12 -38.27 -17.43
CA ILE A 91 3.48 -39.37 -16.70
C ILE A 91 2.18 -39.80 -17.39
N VAL A 92 1.55 -38.91 -18.17
CA VAL A 92 0.16 -39.04 -18.57
C VAL A 92 0.00 -38.79 -20.08
N ASP A 93 0.42 -39.75 -20.90
CA ASP A 93 0.30 -39.65 -22.37
C ASP A 93 -1.17 -39.62 -22.87
N GLU A 94 -2.13 -40.16 -22.11
CA GLU A 94 -3.51 -40.38 -22.60
C GLU A 94 -4.63 -39.51 -21.98
N LEU A 95 -4.39 -38.75 -20.90
CA LEU A 95 -5.44 -37.92 -20.23
C LEU A 95 -5.28 -36.41 -20.44
N PHE A 96 -4.53 -36.03 -21.48
CA PHE A 96 -4.06 -34.66 -21.72
C PHE A 96 -5.16 -33.58 -21.68
N SER A 97 -6.36 -33.86 -22.21
CA SER A 97 -7.40 -32.83 -22.32
C SER A 97 -8.18 -32.54 -21.03
N PHE A 98 -8.43 -33.53 -20.17
CA PHE A 98 -9.24 -33.33 -18.95
C PHE A 98 -8.40 -32.91 -17.74
N ALA A 99 -7.14 -33.35 -17.65
CA ALA A 99 -6.28 -33.05 -16.50
C ALA A 99 -5.70 -31.61 -16.51
N MET A 100 -5.59 -30.98 -17.69
CA MET A 100 -4.94 -29.66 -17.81
C MET A 100 -5.78 -28.51 -17.24
N VAL A 101 -7.11 -28.55 -17.44
CA VAL A 101 -8.02 -27.49 -16.95
C VAL A 101 -7.91 -27.26 -15.43
N PRO A 102 -8.02 -28.28 -14.55
CA PRO A 102 -7.89 -28.06 -13.10
C PRO A 102 -6.48 -27.61 -12.69
N VAL A 103 -5.43 -28.03 -13.40
CA VAL A 103 -4.04 -27.58 -13.11
C VAL A 103 -3.90 -26.08 -13.38
N PHE A 104 -4.34 -25.59 -14.54
CA PHE A 104 -4.30 -24.16 -14.84
C PHE A 104 -5.19 -23.34 -13.91
N PHE A 105 -6.35 -23.87 -13.53
CA PHE A 105 -7.23 -23.21 -12.58
C PHE A 105 -6.58 -23.06 -11.20
N LEU A 106 -6.01 -24.15 -10.66
CA LEU A 106 -5.27 -24.12 -9.40
C LEU A 106 -4.07 -23.17 -9.45
N ALA A 107 -3.36 -23.14 -10.59
CA ALA A 107 -2.25 -22.23 -10.81
C ALA A 107 -2.71 -20.76 -10.81
N ALA A 108 -3.83 -20.45 -11.47
CA ALA A 108 -4.39 -19.11 -11.49
C ALA A 108 -4.82 -18.67 -10.07
N VAL A 109 -5.54 -19.52 -9.35
CA VAL A 109 -6.01 -19.23 -7.98
C VAL A 109 -4.85 -19.06 -7.01
N SER A 110 -3.85 -19.94 -7.05
CA SER A 110 -2.67 -19.85 -6.18
C SER A 110 -1.83 -18.61 -6.49
N SER A 111 -1.68 -18.24 -7.76
CA SER A 111 -1.03 -16.99 -8.17
C SER A 111 -1.75 -15.76 -7.60
N LEU A 112 -3.07 -15.69 -7.74
CA LEU A 112 -3.87 -14.59 -7.19
C LEU A 112 -3.86 -14.55 -5.64
N GLY A 113 -3.91 -15.71 -4.99
CA GLY A 113 -3.86 -15.82 -3.54
C GLY A 113 -2.52 -15.38 -2.95
N ALA A 114 -1.42 -15.87 -3.53
CA ALA A 114 -0.07 -15.47 -3.13
C ALA A 114 0.12 -13.95 -3.30
N ARG A 115 -0.42 -13.40 -4.39
CA ARG A 115 -0.43 -11.96 -4.68
C ARG A 115 -1.13 -11.14 -3.60
N ALA A 116 -2.38 -11.50 -3.27
CA ALA A 116 -3.14 -10.83 -2.22
C ALA A 116 -2.40 -10.90 -0.87
N PHE A 117 -1.76 -12.03 -0.57
CA PHE A 117 -0.98 -12.21 0.63
C PHE A 117 0.23 -11.26 0.71
N ILE A 118 1.03 -11.13 -0.36
CA ILE A 118 2.17 -10.19 -0.39
C ILE A 118 1.71 -8.75 -0.16
N VAL A 119 0.61 -8.34 -0.79
CA VAL A 119 0.06 -7.00 -0.63
C VAL A 119 -0.36 -6.75 0.81
N ALA A 120 -1.04 -7.71 1.44
CA ALA A 120 -1.46 -7.61 2.84
C ALA A 120 -0.27 -7.56 3.82
N GLN A 121 0.79 -8.33 3.56
CA GLN A 121 2.01 -8.29 4.38
C GLN A 121 2.72 -6.95 4.24
N ASN A 122 2.91 -6.46 3.01
CA ASN A 122 3.57 -5.19 2.77
C ASN A 122 2.77 -4.00 3.32
N SER A 123 1.44 -4.04 3.28
CA SER A 123 0.61 -2.98 3.89
C SER A 123 0.69 -2.95 5.42
N SER A 124 0.85 -4.11 6.05
CA SER A 124 1.11 -4.19 7.50
C SER A 124 2.47 -3.59 7.88
N LEU A 125 3.51 -3.82 7.06
CA LEU A 125 4.83 -3.20 7.25
C LEU A 125 4.77 -1.69 7.04
N ASP A 126 4.02 -1.23 6.03
CA ASP A 126 3.80 0.19 5.77
C ASP A 126 3.15 0.89 6.98
N ALA A 127 2.16 0.26 7.63
CA ALA A 127 1.53 0.78 8.86
C ALA A 127 2.50 0.85 10.06
N GLN A 128 3.44 -0.10 10.17
CA GLN A 128 4.46 -0.07 11.21
C GLN A 128 5.44 1.09 11.03
N ILE A 129 5.87 1.36 9.79
CA ILE A 129 6.72 2.53 9.49
C ILE A 129 5.98 3.82 9.86
N GLU A 130 4.70 3.93 9.51
CA GLU A 130 3.90 5.11 9.84
C GLU A 130 3.80 5.32 11.36
N ALA A 131 3.57 4.25 12.12
CA ALA A 131 3.52 4.32 13.58
C ALA A 131 4.85 4.84 14.18
N TRP A 132 6.00 4.36 13.68
CA TRP A 132 7.30 4.84 14.14
C TRP A 132 7.60 6.29 13.73
N CYS A 133 7.16 6.72 12.56
CA CYS A 133 7.28 8.13 12.17
C CYS A 133 6.49 9.05 13.12
N ARG A 134 5.30 8.61 13.53
CA ARG A 134 4.49 9.32 14.53
C ARG A 134 5.17 9.33 15.90
N GLU A 135 5.73 8.20 16.33
CA GLU A 135 6.49 8.11 17.58
C GLU A 135 7.69 9.07 17.59
N LEU A 136 8.46 9.12 16.50
CA LEU A 136 9.59 10.03 16.36
C LEU A 136 9.17 11.52 16.38
N THR A 137 8.03 11.81 15.77
CA THR A 137 7.43 13.16 15.81
C THR A 137 7.02 13.53 17.24
N MET A 138 6.48 12.58 18.01
CA MET A 138 6.12 12.79 19.42
C MET A 138 7.36 12.94 20.31
N SER A 139 8.41 12.14 20.10
CA SER A 139 9.64 12.20 20.90
C SER A 139 10.41 13.51 20.71
N THR A 140 10.25 14.19 19.57
CA THR A 140 10.83 15.51 19.30
C THR A 140 9.95 16.66 19.80
N GLY A 141 8.85 16.39 20.50
CA GLY A 141 7.90 17.41 20.93
C GLY A 141 7.24 18.16 19.76
N GLY A 142 7.14 17.51 18.59
CA GLY A 142 6.59 18.12 17.38
C GLY A 142 7.52 19.13 16.68
N MET A 143 8.77 19.28 17.12
CA MET A 143 9.76 20.14 16.47
C MET A 143 10.18 19.61 15.08
N VAL A 144 10.03 18.31 14.83
CA VAL A 144 10.14 17.71 13.49
C VAL A 144 8.90 16.90 13.23
N ASN A 145 8.23 17.20 12.12
CA ASN A 145 7.13 16.39 11.62
C ASN A 145 7.67 15.38 10.61
N VAL A 146 7.69 14.10 11.00
CA VAL A 146 8.11 13.00 10.14
C VAL A 146 6.86 12.34 9.58
N GLN A 147 6.67 12.46 8.26
CA GLN A 147 5.54 11.87 7.57
C GLN A 147 6.00 10.75 6.64
N TYR A 148 5.43 9.57 6.87
CA TYR A 148 5.54 8.50 5.90
C TYR A 148 4.54 8.74 4.76
N ARG A 149 5.07 8.98 3.56
CA ARG A 149 4.27 9.16 2.34
C ARG A 149 4.36 7.87 1.53
N THR A 150 3.26 7.12 1.53
CA THR A 150 3.08 5.96 0.66
C THR A 150 2.00 6.25 -0.37
N ARG A 151 2.23 5.84 -1.62
CA ARG A 151 1.21 5.91 -2.68
C ARG A 151 1.16 4.56 -3.37
N TYR A 152 -0.02 3.94 -3.31
CA TYR A 152 -0.32 2.59 -3.80
C TYR A 152 0.53 1.48 -3.15
N THR A 153 -0.13 0.61 -2.40
CA THR A 153 0.43 -0.63 -1.87
C THR A 153 -0.15 -1.78 -2.69
N GLY A 154 0.48 -2.10 -3.83
CA GLY A 154 0.00 -3.17 -4.70
C GLY A 154 0.50 -3.04 -6.13
N PHE A 155 0.10 -3.97 -6.98
CA PHE A 155 0.64 -4.19 -8.33
C PHE A 155 1.02 -2.91 -9.07
N CYS A 156 2.16 -3.00 -9.74
CA CYS A 156 2.48 -2.10 -10.84
C CYS A 156 1.41 -2.29 -11.92
N ASN A 157 0.32 -1.55 -11.80
CA ASN A 157 -0.80 -1.64 -12.71
C ASN A 157 -0.31 -1.24 -14.11
N LEU A 158 -0.87 -1.89 -15.13
CA LEU A 158 -0.42 -1.99 -16.52
C LEU A 158 -0.50 -0.67 -17.33
N LYS A 159 -0.08 0.46 -16.73
CA LYS A 159 0.47 1.69 -17.37
C LYS A 159 0.65 2.88 -16.40
N ILE A 160 0.09 2.91 -15.18
CA ILE A 160 0.05 4.18 -14.39
C ILE A 160 0.12 4.06 -12.84
N ALA A 161 0.00 2.87 -12.23
CA ALA A 161 0.13 2.79 -10.77
C ALA A 161 1.61 2.81 -10.38
N ARG A 162 2.07 3.98 -9.93
CA ARG A 162 3.43 4.20 -9.44
C ARG A 162 3.42 4.03 -7.93
N THR A 163 4.21 3.08 -7.46
CA THR A 163 4.37 2.77 -6.04
C THR A 163 5.48 3.66 -5.49
N THR A 164 5.15 4.53 -4.55
CA THR A 164 6.15 5.35 -3.86
C THR A 164 6.14 5.10 -2.39
N ARG A 165 7.34 5.00 -1.83
CA ARG A 165 7.57 4.97 -0.39
C ARG A 165 8.67 5.95 -0.08
N MET A 166 8.32 7.00 0.65
CA MET A 166 9.26 8.04 1.04
C MET A 166 8.94 8.56 2.43
N LEU A 167 9.97 9.02 3.12
CA LEU A 167 9.86 9.69 4.41
C LEU A 167 10.14 11.16 4.17
N ALA A 168 9.18 12.00 4.52
CA ALA A 168 9.33 13.45 4.48
C ALA A 168 9.59 13.96 5.90
N PHE A 169 10.70 14.67 6.06
CA PHE A 169 11.07 15.37 7.28
C PHE A 169 10.78 16.84 7.10
N MET A 170 9.82 17.36 7.86
CA MET A 170 9.46 18.77 7.85
C MET A 170 9.83 19.40 9.19
N PRO A 171 10.43 20.60 9.19
CA PRO A 171 10.56 21.35 10.44
C PRO A 171 9.15 21.60 10.98
N GLY A 172 8.94 21.26 12.24
CA GLY A 172 7.71 21.57 12.95
C GLY A 172 7.58 23.08 13.06
N VAL A 173 6.45 23.62 12.60
CA VAL A 173 6.10 25.01 12.93
C VAL A 173 5.85 25.01 14.43
N ALA A 174 6.77 25.60 15.19
CA ALA A 174 6.67 25.65 16.65
C ALA A 174 5.25 26.07 17.04
N VAL A 175 4.52 25.15 17.67
CA VAL A 175 3.18 25.38 18.21
C VAL A 175 3.36 26.24 19.46
N GLY A 176 3.77 27.48 19.26
CA GLY A 176 4.16 28.43 20.31
C GLY A 176 3.85 29.88 19.96
N VAL A 177 3.29 30.16 18.77
CA VAL A 177 2.67 31.46 18.52
C VAL A 177 1.19 31.32 18.85
N PRO A 178 0.67 31.96 19.91
CA PRO A 178 -0.76 32.05 20.13
C PRO A 178 -1.39 32.66 18.87
N ALA A 179 -2.25 31.88 18.22
CA ALA A 179 -3.08 32.21 17.06
C ALA A 179 -2.91 33.66 16.54
N ALA A 180 -1.86 33.91 15.75
CA ALA A 180 -2.02 34.92 14.71
C ALA A 180 -3.15 34.40 13.82
N PRO A 181 -4.21 35.19 13.56
CA PRO A 181 -5.38 34.72 12.85
C PRO A 181 -4.91 34.05 11.57
N THR A 182 -5.26 32.79 11.42
CA THR A 182 -5.05 32.01 10.21
C THR A 182 -5.66 32.82 9.08
N THR A 183 -4.83 33.57 8.36
CA THR A 183 -5.19 34.04 7.03
C THR A 183 -5.33 32.76 6.24
N VAL A 184 -6.59 32.32 6.12
CA VAL A 184 -6.99 31.25 5.23
C VAL A 184 -6.40 31.64 3.88
N PHE A 185 -5.27 31.04 3.52
CA PHE A 185 -4.80 31.08 2.16
C PHE A 185 -5.85 30.33 1.37
N GLN A 186 -6.85 31.08 0.91
CA GLN A 186 -7.74 30.65 -0.15
C GLN A 186 -6.81 30.38 -1.33
N SER A 187 -6.40 29.12 -1.44
CA SER A 187 -5.94 28.58 -2.71
C SER A 187 -6.96 29.05 -3.73
N PRO A 188 -6.56 29.78 -4.80
CA PRO A 188 -7.49 30.24 -5.80
C PRO A 188 -8.24 29.02 -6.30
N SER A 189 -9.50 28.94 -5.91
CA SER A 189 -10.40 27.88 -6.33
C SER A 189 -10.41 27.93 -7.84
N ARG A 190 -9.74 26.96 -8.47
CA ARG A 190 -10.02 26.67 -9.87
C ARG A 190 -11.54 26.48 -9.95
N PRO A 191 -12.23 27.13 -10.90
CA PRO A 191 -13.65 26.93 -11.07
C PRO A 191 -13.88 25.43 -11.28
N VAL A 192 -14.45 24.79 -10.26
CA VAL A 192 -14.97 23.44 -10.37
C VAL A 192 -16.08 23.57 -11.40
N ALA A 193 -15.85 23.01 -12.60
CA ALA A 193 -16.87 22.87 -13.60
C ALA A 193 -18.05 22.15 -12.94
N GLN A 194 -19.09 22.93 -12.64
CA GLN A 194 -20.30 22.48 -11.97
C GLN A 194 -21.10 21.70 -13.01
N TRP A 195 -20.78 20.43 -13.18
CA TRP A 195 -21.60 19.54 -13.98
C TRP A 195 -22.94 19.39 -13.26
N PRO A 196 -24.09 19.62 -13.93
CA PRO A 196 -25.39 19.40 -13.34
C PRO A 196 -25.52 17.90 -13.00
N LEU A 197 -25.49 17.58 -11.71
CA LEU A 197 -25.84 16.26 -11.20
C LEU A 197 -27.35 16.07 -11.36
N VAL A 198 -27.76 15.63 -12.55
CA VAL A 198 -29.08 15.02 -12.74
C VAL A 198 -29.00 13.61 -12.15
N PHE A 199 -29.41 13.46 -10.91
CA PHE A 199 -29.63 12.14 -10.32
C PHE A 199 -30.91 11.54 -10.91
N PRO A 200 -30.86 10.41 -11.63
CA PRO A 200 -32.08 9.67 -11.95
C PRO A 200 -32.65 9.11 -10.64
N VAL A 201 -33.84 9.58 -10.27
CA VAL A 201 -34.66 9.03 -9.20
C VAL A 201 -34.96 7.57 -9.55
N ALA A 202 -34.23 6.64 -8.93
CA ALA A 202 -34.49 5.22 -9.04
C ALA A 202 -35.81 4.91 -8.32
N ARG A 203 -36.84 4.63 -9.12
CA ARG A 203 -38.18 4.26 -8.66
C ARG A 203 -38.12 2.88 -8.00
N GLU A 204 -38.18 2.87 -6.67
CA GLU A 204 -38.18 1.69 -5.82
C GLU A 204 -39.43 0.83 -6.11
N ARG A 205 -39.24 -0.32 -6.79
CA ARG A 205 -40.29 -1.34 -6.91
C ARG A 205 -40.19 -2.28 -5.72
N VAL A 206 -41.11 -2.10 -4.79
CA VAL A 206 -41.47 -3.06 -3.75
C VAL A 206 -41.86 -4.39 -4.42
N PHE A 207 -41.02 -5.42 -4.29
CA PHE A 207 -41.38 -6.79 -4.61
C PHE A 207 -41.39 -7.62 -3.33
N LEU A 208 -42.55 -7.64 -2.68
CA LEU A 208 -42.85 -8.58 -1.61
C LEU A 208 -42.94 -10.00 -2.20
N ARG A 209 -41.96 -10.86 -1.89
CA ARG A 209 -42.16 -12.32 -1.96
C ARG A 209 -41.85 -12.95 -0.61
N ARG A 210 -42.93 -13.42 0.00
CA ARG A 210 -42.98 -14.44 1.06
C ARG A 210 -42.20 -15.68 0.63
N VAL A 211 -41.24 -16.10 1.45
CA VAL A 211 -40.87 -17.50 1.72
C VAL A 211 -40.36 -17.45 3.17
N GLY A 212 -41.03 -18.01 4.17
CA GLY A 212 -41.30 -19.44 4.33
C GLY A 212 -40.26 -20.00 5.30
N TRP A 213 -40.69 -20.28 6.53
CA TRP A 213 -39.90 -20.74 7.67
C TRP A 213 -39.03 -21.98 7.41
N ALA A 214 -37.84 -22.03 8.02
CA ALA A 214 -37.36 -23.21 8.75
C ALA A 214 -36.27 -22.84 9.75
N ARG A 215 -36.60 -22.96 11.03
CA ARG A 215 -35.65 -23.01 12.15
C ARG A 215 -34.77 -24.25 12.02
N SER A 216 -33.48 -24.12 12.32
CA SER A 216 -32.76 -25.08 13.17
C SER A 216 -31.51 -24.44 13.77
N ARG A 217 -31.53 -24.30 15.09
CA ARG A 217 -30.40 -23.95 15.96
C ARG A 217 -29.43 -25.12 15.97
N TRP A 218 -28.14 -24.85 15.80
CA TRP A 218 -27.08 -25.47 16.61
C TRP A 218 -25.98 -24.44 16.87
N PHE A 219 -25.64 -24.31 18.15
CA PHE A 219 -24.49 -23.61 18.70
C PHE A 219 -23.18 -24.26 18.21
N THR A 220 -22.12 -23.47 17.97
CA THR A 220 -20.89 -23.47 18.81
C THR A 220 -19.83 -22.50 18.28
N HIS A 221 -19.07 -21.97 19.25
CA HIS A 221 -17.95 -21.04 19.17
C HIS A 221 -16.96 -21.22 18.01
N SER A 222 -16.64 -20.13 17.31
CA SER A 222 -15.27 -19.81 16.86
C SER A 222 -15.19 -18.36 16.35
N GLY A 223 -14.12 -17.68 16.76
CA GLY A 223 -13.90 -16.24 16.64
C GLY A 223 -14.02 -15.67 15.22
N ALA A 224 -14.53 -14.44 15.18
CA ALA A 224 -14.75 -13.65 13.98
C ALA A 224 -13.44 -13.31 13.26
N LEU A 225 -13.28 -13.83 12.05
CA LEU A 225 -12.43 -13.23 11.01
C LEU A 225 -13.16 -11.99 10.45
N PRO A 226 -12.48 -10.84 10.29
CA PRO A 226 -13.09 -9.71 9.61
C PRO A 226 -13.29 -10.02 8.11
N LYS A 227 -14.49 -9.70 7.61
CA LYS A 227 -14.88 -9.79 6.20
C LYS A 227 -13.94 -8.96 5.33
N LEU A 228 -13.31 -9.61 4.35
CA LEU A 228 -12.74 -8.98 3.17
C LEU A 228 -13.90 -8.63 2.21
N ASP A 229 -14.41 -7.40 2.31
CA ASP A 229 -15.22 -6.80 1.25
C ASP A 229 -14.31 -5.84 0.45
N TYR A 230 -13.68 -6.35 -0.61
CA TYR A 230 -13.03 -5.51 -1.63
C TYR A 230 -13.44 -5.96 -3.04
N ILE A 231 -14.44 -5.26 -3.57
CA ILE A 231 -14.49 -4.60 -4.88
C ILE A 231 -13.89 -5.40 -6.06
N LEU A 232 -14.74 -6.15 -6.75
CA LEU A 232 -14.62 -6.40 -8.19
C LEU A 232 -15.41 -5.31 -8.92
N GLY A 233 -14.71 -4.30 -9.42
CA GLY A 233 -15.21 -3.36 -10.42
C GLY A 233 -14.48 -3.61 -11.73
N LEU A 234 -15.03 -4.51 -12.55
CA LEU A 234 -14.82 -4.56 -13.99
C LEU A 234 -15.70 -3.50 -14.66
#